data_AF-A0A667G624-F1
#
_entry.id   AF-A0A667G624-F1
#
_cell.length_a   1.000
_cell.length_b   1.000
_cell.length_c   1.000
_cell.angle_alpha   90.00
_cell.angle_beta   90.00
_cell.angle_gamma   90.00
#
_symmetry.space_group_name_H-M   'P 1'
#
loop_
_entity.id
_entity.type
_entity.pdbx_description
1 polymer ?
#
loop_
_entity_poly.entity_id
_entity_poly.type
_entity_poly.pdbx_seq_one_letter_code
_entity_poly.pdbx_strand_id
1 'polypeptide(L)'
;MAEKFDHLEEHLEKFVENIRQLGIIVSDFQPSSQAGLNQKLNFIVTGLQDIDKCRQQLHDITVPLEVFEYIDQGRNPQLYTKECLERALARNEQVKGKIDTMKAFQTSDSSSSQRAAVCLKFETSRRPSSADPGWTQSREGRHEEDSPTCRHDMPRFERPPENKPPESRVKAKRQGSFIAGSN
;
A
#
# COMPACT_ATOMS: atom_id res chain seq x y z
N MET A 1 28.17 8.43 12.50
CA MET A 1 27.18 7.39 12.10
C MET A 1 27.81 6.40 11.12
N ALA A 2 28.59 6.88 10.12
CA ALA A 2 29.40 6.02 9.25
C ALA A 2 30.45 5.19 10.01
N GLU A 3 31.18 5.80 10.95
CA GLU A 3 32.27 5.15 11.72
C GLU A 3 31.91 3.82 12.42
N LYS A 4 30.63 3.60 12.72
CA LYS A 4 30.17 2.33 13.33
C LYS A 4 30.27 1.15 12.36
N PHE A 5 30.20 1.41 11.06
CA PHE A 5 30.19 0.39 10.02
C PHE A 5 31.59 0.14 9.46
N ASP A 6 32.48 1.12 9.53
CA ASP A 6 33.84 1.04 8.99
C ASP A 6 34.58 -0.22 9.46
N HIS A 7 34.47 -0.58 10.74
CA HIS A 7 35.10 -1.80 11.26
C HIS A 7 34.50 -3.09 10.67
N LEU A 8 33.17 -3.17 10.58
CA LEU A 8 32.53 -4.35 9.98
C LEU A 8 32.91 -4.44 8.49
N GLU A 9 32.87 -3.33 7.77
CA GLU A 9 33.22 -3.24 6.36
C GLU A 9 34.66 -3.70 6.13
N GLU A 10 35.62 -3.18 6.90
CA GLU A 10 37.02 -3.59 6.83
C GLU A 10 37.21 -5.10 7.06
N HIS A 11 36.51 -5.67 8.06
CA HIS A 11 36.56 -7.11 8.32
C HIS A 11 35.93 -7.94 7.18
N LEU A 12 34.83 -7.46 6.59
CA LEU A 12 34.18 -8.11 5.44
C LEU A 12 35.07 -8.06 4.19
N GLU A 13 35.68 -6.92 3.88
CA GLU A 13 36.59 -6.77 2.75
C GLU A 13 37.81 -7.70 2.89
N LYS A 14 38.44 -7.70 4.07
CA LYS A 14 39.55 -8.62 4.39
C LYS A 14 39.11 -10.08 4.26
N PHE A 15 37.90 -10.41 4.68
CA PHE A 15 37.37 -11.77 4.60
C PHE A 15 37.14 -12.22 3.16
N VAL A 16 36.52 -11.37 2.32
CA VAL A 16 36.34 -11.62 0.88
C VAL A 16 37.69 -11.82 0.19
N GLU A 17 38.67 -10.97 0.49
CA GLU A 17 40.02 -11.09 -0.07
C GLU A 17 40.73 -12.37 0.41
N ASN A 18 40.54 -12.77 1.67
CA ASN A 18 41.05 -14.02 2.19
C ASN A 18 40.48 -15.24 1.43
N ILE A 19 39.17 -15.24 1.14
CA ILE A 19 38.53 -16.28 0.35
C ILE A 19 39.07 -16.29 -1.09
N ARG A 20 39.22 -15.12 -1.71
CA ARG A 20 39.78 -15.01 -3.07
C ARG A 20 41.19 -15.62 -3.15
N GLN A 21 42.05 -15.29 -2.19
CA GLN A 21 43.41 -15.85 -2.11
C GLN A 21 43.40 -17.36 -1.86
N LEU A 22 42.50 -17.88 -1.01
CA LEU A 22 42.31 -19.33 -0.86
C LEU A 22 41.94 -19.96 -2.21
N GLY A 23 41.01 -19.35 -2.95
CA GLY A 23 40.63 -19.80 -4.29
C GLY A 23 41.81 -19.90 -5.25
N ILE A 24 42.75 -18.95 -5.21
CA ILE A 24 43.98 -18.99 -6.02
C ILE A 24 44.86 -20.18 -5.63
N ILE A 25 45.14 -20.35 -4.33
CA ILE A 25 46.00 -21.44 -3.82
C ILE A 25 45.41 -22.81 -4.17
N VAL A 26 44.09 -22.96 -4.07
CA VAL A 26 43.40 -24.21 -4.40
C VAL A 26 43.37 -24.45 -5.92
N SER A 27 43.28 -23.39 -6.73
CA SER A 27 43.26 -23.50 -8.20
C SER A 27 44.61 -23.93 -8.79
N ASP A 28 45.73 -23.55 -8.16
CA ASP A 28 47.09 -23.96 -8.54
C ASP A 28 47.82 -24.55 -7.32
N PHE A 29 47.30 -25.67 -6.83
CA PHE A 29 47.84 -26.29 -5.63
C PHE A 29 49.17 -27.01 -5.91
N GLN A 30 50.19 -26.65 -5.15
CA GLN A 30 51.49 -27.33 -5.11
C GLN A 30 51.74 -27.95 -3.73
N PRO A 31 52.43 -29.10 -3.59
CA PRO A 31 52.69 -29.72 -2.28
C PRO A 31 53.39 -28.79 -1.28
N SER A 32 54.25 -27.88 -1.75
CA SER A 32 54.89 -26.84 -0.95
C SER A 32 53.92 -25.77 -0.41
N SER A 33 52.77 -25.59 -1.06
CA SER A 33 51.74 -24.60 -0.69
C SER A 33 50.82 -25.07 0.44
N GLN A 34 50.88 -26.34 0.85
CA GLN A 34 50.02 -26.92 1.89
C GLN A 34 50.05 -26.12 3.21
N ALA A 35 51.23 -25.66 3.62
CA ALA A 35 51.37 -24.84 4.82
C ALA A 35 50.62 -23.50 4.70
N GLY A 36 50.72 -22.85 3.54
CA GLY A 36 50.01 -21.60 3.24
C GLY A 36 48.49 -21.80 3.18
N LEU A 37 48.03 -22.91 2.62
CA LEU A 37 46.61 -23.28 2.60
C LEU A 37 46.06 -23.47 4.02
N ASN A 38 46.75 -24.23 4.87
CA ASN A 38 46.34 -24.44 6.27
C ASN A 38 46.29 -23.12 7.05
N GLN A 39 47.30 -22.26 6.86
CA GLN A 39 47.31 -20.93 7.46
C GLN A 39 46.12 -20.10 6.97
N LYS A 40 45.78 -20.16 5.69
CA LYS A 40 44.67 -19.41 5.11
C LYS A 40 43.31 -19.90 5.60
N LEU A 41 43.13 -21.20 5.75
CA LEU A 41 41.93 -21.78 6.38
C LEU A 41 41.76 -21.29 7.81
N ASN A 42 42.83 -21.26 8.60
CA ASN A 42 42.78 -20.70 9.95
C ASN A 42 42.37 -19.22 9.93
N PHE A 43 42.89 -18.42 8.99
CA PHE A 43 42.49 -17.02 8.84
C PHE A 43 41.02 -16.82 8.46
N ILE A 44 40.43 -17.75 7.68
CA ILE A 44 39.01 -17.72 7.36
C ILE A 44 38.19 -18.03 8.62
N VAL A 45 38.58 -19.03 9.40
CA VAL A 45 37.91 -19.37 10.67
C VAL A 45 37.97 -18.18 11.65
N THR A 46 39.15 -17.58 11.84
CA THR A 46 39.27 -16.40 12.71
C THR A 46 38.53 -15.18 12.13
N GLY A 47 38.54 -15.01 10.81
CA GLY A 47 37.82 -13.93 10.14
C GLY A 47 36.31 -14.00 10.37
N LEU A 48 35.71 -15.19 10.31
CA LEU A 48 34.30 -15.40 10.66
C LEU A 48 34.01 -15.06 12.13
N GLN A 49 34.91 -15.43 13.04
CA GLN A 49 34.77 -15.09 14.47
C GLN A 49 34.85 -13.59 14.71
N ASP A 50 35.73 -12.88 13.98
CA ASP A 50 35.88 -11.43 14.13
C ASP A 50 34.65 -10.69 13.57
N ILE A 51 34.10 -11.13 12.43
CA ILE A 51 32.84 -10.61 11.89
C ILE A 51 31.68 -10.81 12.88
N ASP A 52 31.58 -11.98 13.52
CA ASP A 52 30.53 -12.24 14.52
C ASP A 52 30.66 -11.33 15.75
N LYS A 53 31.88 -10.97 16.19
CA LYS A 53 32.09 -10.00 17.27
C LYS A 53 31.59 -8.60 16.90
N CYS A 54 31.74 -8.19 15.64
CA CYS A 54 31.24 -6.89 15.16
C CYS A 54 29.71 -6.77 15.28
N ARG A 55 28.97 -7.88 15.29
CA ARG A 55 27.50 -7.90 15.45
C ARG A 55 27.03 -7.13 16.69
N GLN A 56 27.78 -7.18 17.79
CA GLN A 56 27.43 -6.52 19.04
C GLN A 56 27.30 -5.00 18.89
N GLN A 57 28.00 -4.41 17.93
CA GLN A 57 28.01 -2.96 17.68
C GLN A 57 26.80 -2.48 16.84
N LEU A 58 26.03 -3.42 16.25
CA LEU A 58 24.98 -3.14 15.26
C LEU A 58 23.57 -3.53 15.73
N HIS A 59 23.38 -3.73 17.04
CA HIS A 59 22.12 -4.19 17.63
C HIS A 59 20.94 -3.19 17.44
N ASP A 60 21.23 -1.94 17.12
CA ASP A 60 20.25 -0.87 16.87
C ASP A 60 19.69 -0.87 15.44
N ILE A 61 20.20 -1.73 14.56
CA ILE A 61 19.87 -1.72 13.13
C ILE A 61 18.99 -2.91 12.77
N THR A 62 17.85 -2.63 12.13
CA THR A 62 16.96 -3.65 11.58
C THR A 62 16.91 -3.51 10.07
N VAL A 63 17.23 -4.58 9.34
CA VAL A 63 17.15 -4.63 7.88
C VAL A 63 15.82 -5.29 7.49
N PRO A 64 14.95 -4.62 6.71
CA PRO A 64 13.71 -5.22 6.22
C PRO A 64 13.99 -6.47 5.37
N LEU A 65 13.18 -7.53 5.54
CA LEU A 65 13.39 -8.81 4.86
C LEU A 65 13.26 -8.67 3.34
N GLU A 66 12.42 -7.75 2.88
CA GLU A 66 12.20 -7.46 1.47
C GLU A 66 13.47 -6.99 0.78
N VAL A 67 14.43 -6.41 1.51
CA VAL A 67 15.73 -5.98 0.96
C VAL A 67 16.58 -7.18 0.52
N PHE A 68 16.46 -8.33 1.21
CA PHE A 68 17.23 -9.54 0.84
C PHE A 68 16.88 -10.03 -0.56
N GLU A 69 15.62 -9.91 -0.98
CA GLU A 69 15.20 -10.27 -2.34
C GLU A 69 15.92 -9.44 -3.42
N TYR A 70 16.21 -8.17 -3.14
CA TYR A 70 17.01 -7.33 -4.06
C TYR A 70 18.45 -7.81 -4.12
N ILE A 71 19.05 -8.14 -2.97
CA ILE A 71 20.44 -8.61 -2.88
C ILE A 71 20.61 -9.94 -3.61
N ASP A 72 19.74 -10.91 -3.36
CA ASP A 72 19.78 -12.26 -3.97
C ASP A 72 19.63 -12.21 -5.49
N GLN A 73 18.88 -11.24 -6.01
CA GLN A 73 18.71 -11.00 -7.45
C GLN A 73 19.83 -10.12 -8.06
N GLY A 74 20.81 -9.69 -7.26
CA GLY A 74 21.88 -8.79 -7.70
C GLY A 74 21.41 -7.37 -8.05
N ARG A 75 20.23 -6.96 -7.54
CA ARG A 75 19.70 -5.60 -7.71
C ARG A 75 20.21 -4.68 -6.62
N ASN A 76 20.23 -3.38 -6.90
CA ASN A 76 20.61 -2.37 -5.92
C ASN A 76 19.56 -2.28 -4.78
N PRO A 77 19.94 -2.51 -3.50
CA PRO A 77 19.06 -2.38 -2.34
C PRO A 77 18.39 -1.01 -2.20
N GLN A 78 19.01 0.06 -2.71
CA GLN A 78 18.44 1.42 -2.67
C GLN A 78 17.15 1.56 -3.48
N LEU A 79 16.90 0.65 -4.42
CA LEU A 79 15.63 0.60 -5.14
C LEU A 79 14.46 0.27 -4.20
N TYR A 80 14.67 -0.57 -3.19
CA TYR A 80 13.65 -0.83 -2.18
C TYR A 80 13.26 0.45 -1.44
N THR A 81 14.26 1.24 -1.02
CA THR A 81 14.04 2.53 -0.35
C THR A 81 13.24 3.47 -1.25
N LYS A 82 13.61 3.57 -2.53
CA LYS A 82 12.90 4.37 -3.52
C LYS A 82 11.44 3.92 -3.66
N GLU A 83 11.19 2.64 -3.88
CA GLU A 83 9.83 2.11 -4.04
C GLU A 83 8.97 2.25 -2.77
N CYS A 84 9.59 2.18 -1.60
CA CYS A 84 8.92 2.42 -0.32
C CYS A 84 8.44 3.88 -0.24
N LEU A 85 9.30 4.83 -0.60
CA LEU A 85 8.97 6.27 -0.63
C LEU A 85 7.87 6.57 -1.66
N GLU A 86 7.98 6.01 -2.87
CA GLU A 86 6.97 6.18 -3.93
C GLU A 86 5.61 5.61 -3.52
N ARG A 87 5.58 4.41 -2.91
CA ARG A 87 4.35 3.82 -2.38
C ARG A 87 3.75 4.66 -1.24
N ALA A 88 4.59 5.20 -0.35
CA ALA A 88 4.14 6.06 0.73
C ALA A 88 3.53 7.37 0.19
N LEU A 89 4.17 7.99 -0.81
CA LEU A 89 3.68 9.19 -1.47
C LEU A 89 2.32 8.94 -2.14
N ALA A 90 2.21 7.88 -2.97
CA ALA A 90 0.96 7.52 -3.63
C ALA A 90 -0.17 7.23 -2.63
N ARG A 91 0.13 6.55 -1.52
CA ARG A 91 -0.85 6.32 -0.44
C ARG A 91 -1.25 7.60 0.27
N ASN A 92 -0.31 8.52 0.50
CA ASN A 92 -0.61 9.81 1.12
C ASN A 92 -1.54 10.65 0.23
N GLU A 93 -1.29 10.71 -1.07
CA GLU A 93 -2.16 11.41 -2.03
C GLU A 93 -3.55 10.76 -2.09
N GLN A 94 -3.61 9.43 -2.12
CA GLN A 94 -4.87 8.69 -2.10
C GLN A 94 -5.68 8.97 -0.82
N VAL A 95 -5.04 8.95 0.35
CA VAL A 95 -5.70 9.22 1.64
C VAL A 95 -6.14 10.67 1.71
N LYS A 96 -5.33 11.63 1.24
CA LYS A 96 -5.71 13.03 1.14
C LYS A 96 -6.96 13.23 0.27
N GLY A 97 -7.00 12.61 -0.91
CA GLY A 97 -8.18 12.68 -1.79
C GLY A 97 -9.45 12.11 -1.14
N LYS A 98 -9.34 11.02 -0.36
CA LYS A 98 -10.45 10.48 0.43
C LYS A 98 -10.90 11.45 1.52
N ILE A 99 -9.96 12.06 2.25
CA ILE A 99 -10.27 13.06 3.30
C ILE A 99 -10.99 14.26 2.70
N ASP A 100 -10.48 14.80 1.58
CA ASP A 100 -11.05 15.98 0.93
C ASP A 100 -12.47 15.68 0.42
N THR A 101 -12.68 14.50 -0.15
CA THR A 101 -14.01 14.02 -0.56
C THR A 101 -14.96 13.91 0.63
N MET A 102 -14.53 13.30 1.74
CA MET A 102 -15.34 13.19 2.96
C MET A 102 -15.69 14.56 3.55
N LYS A 103 -14.76 15.51 3.54
CA LYS A 103 -15.00 16.89 4.00
C LYS A 103 -16.02 17.60 3.11
N ALA A 104 -15.91 17.46 1.78
CA ALA A 104 -16.86 18.04 0.84
C ALA A 104 -18.28 17.47 1.03
N PHE A 105 -18.41 16.17 1.31
CA PHE A 105 -19.70 15.57 1.66
C PHE A 105 -20.29 16.18 2.93
N GLN A 106 -19.49 16.32 4.00
CA GLN A 106 -19.95 16.91 5.27
C GLN A 106 -20.45 18.35 5.12
N THR A 107 -19.78 19.19 4.31
CA THR A 107 -20.22 20.57 4.05
C THR A 107 -21.46 20.63 3.17
N SER A 108 -21.61 19.70 2.22
CA SER A 108 -22.81 19.59 1.39
C SER A 108 -24.05 19.16 2.19
N ASP A 109 -23.91 18.24 3.14
CA ASP A 109 -25.02 17.79 3.99
C ASP A 109 -25.46 18.87 4.97
N SER A 110 -24.51 19.62 5.53
CA SER A 110 -24.81 20.73 6.45
C SER A 110 -25.44 21.94 5.74
N SER A 111 -25.05 22.23 4.49
CA SER A 111 -25.72 23.26 3.67
C SER A 111 -27.11 22.83 3.16
N SER A 112 -27.29 21.54 2.86
CA SER A 112 -28.60 20.97 2.51
C SER A 112 -29.58 20.99 3.69
N SER A 113 -29.09 20.73 4.90
CA SER A 113 -29.86 20.84 6.14
C SER A 113 -30.28 22.29 6.45
N GLN A 114 -29.41 23.27 6.20
CA GLN A 114 -29.76 24.70 6.32
C GLN A 114 -30.79 25.16 5.28
N ARG A 115 -30.69 24.68 4.03
CA ARG A 115 -31.68 25.00 2.97
C ARG A 115 -33.05 24.41 3.26
N ALA A 116 -33.11 23.17 3.76
CA ALA A 116 -34.36 22.56 4.22
C ALA A 116 -34.97 23.35 5.40
N ALA A 117 -34.14 23.79 6.34
CA ALA A 117 -34.58 24.62 7.47
C ALA A 117 -35.07 26.02 7.05
N VAL A 118 -34.46 26.64 6.04
CA VAL A 118 -34.90 27.95 5.49
C VAL A 118 -36.22 27.82 4.73
N CYS A 119 -36.40 26.76 3.93
CA CYS A 119 -37.69 26.47 3.28
C CYS A 119 -38.80 26.24 4.30
N LEU A 120 -38.55 25.47 5.36
CA LEU A 120 -39.52 25.24 6.44
C LEU A 120 -39.90 26.52 7.20
N LYS A 121 -38.94 27.42 7.42
CA LYS A 121 -39.20 28.74 8.06
C LYS A 121 -40.00 29.68 7.15
N PHE A 122 -39.77 29.65 5.85
CA PHE A 122 -40.53 30.48 4.89
C PHE A 122 -41.97 29.98 4.72
N GLU A 123 -42.19 28.66 4.75
CA GLU A 123 -43.51 28.03 4.70
C GLU A 123 -44.34 28.28 5.97
N THR A 124 -43.70 28.38 7.15
CA THR A 124 -44.39 28.73 8.41
C THR A 124 -44.80 30.21 8.48
N SER A 125 -44.07 31.12 7.83
CA SER A 125 -44.46 32.54 7.75
C SER A 125 -45.56 32.85 6.72
N ARG A 126 -45.89 31.92 5.80
CA ARG A 126 -47.01 32.05 4.85
C ARG A 126 -48.31 31.37 5.30
N ARG A 127 -48.38 30.80 6.50
CA ARG A 127 -49.68 30.39 7.04
C ARG A 127 -50.44 31.65 7.48
N PRO A 128 -51.59 31.99 6.86
CA PRO A 128 -52.43 33.05 7.39
C PRO A 128 -52.89 32.63 8.78
N SER A 129 -52.71 33.52 9.75
CA SER A 129 -53.33 33.43 11.07
C SER A 129 -54.84 33.36 10.87
N SER A 130 -55.42 32.16 10.88
CA SER A 130 -56.86 31.98 11.03
C SER A 130 -57.24 32.35 12.47
N ALA A 131 -57.45 33.66 12.69
CA ALA A 131 -58.44 34.11 13.63
C ALA A 131 -59.80 34.02 12.90
N ASP A 132 -60.73 33.26 13.48
CA ASP A 132 -62.11 33.09 13.01
C ASP A 132 -62.86 34.45 12.93
N PRO A 133 -63.93 34.59 12.12
CA PRO A 133 -65.26 34.23 12.63
C PRO A 133 -66.29 33.74 11.57
N GLY A 134 -67.16 32.81 11.99
CA GLY A 134 -68.61 32.86 11.76
C GLY A 134 -69.22 32.80 10.33
N TRP A 135 -70.02 31.75 10.13
CA TRP A 135 -71.22 31.65 9.26
C TRP A 135 -71.09 31.67 7.71
N THR A 136 -71.28 30.46 7.14
CA THR A 136 -72.05 30.05 5.94
C THR A 136 -72.16 30.96 4.71
N GLN A 137 -71.85 30.43 3.51
CA GLN A 137 -72.85 29.96 2.53
C GLN A 137 -72.16 29.33 1.30
N SER A 138 -72.84 28.37 0.67
CA SER A 138 -72.61 27.71 -0.63
C SER A 138 -71.88 28.57 -1.68
N ARG A 139 -71.09 28.04 -2.62
CA ARG A 139 -71.50 27.09 -3.68
C ARG A 139 -70.30 26.74 -4.57
N GLU A 140 -70.44 25.65 -5.31
CA GLU A 140 -69.52 24.95 -6.23
C GLU A 140 -68.51 25.76 -7.06
N GLY A 141 -67.34 25.14 -7.31
CA GLY A 141 -66.42 25.48 -8.40
C GLY A 141 -65.00 24.92 -8.25
N ARG A 142 -64.78 23.61 -8.44
CA ARG A 142 -63.45 23.04 -8.79
C ARG A 142 -63.30 23.18 -10.31
N HIS A 143 -62.40 24.02 -10.82
CA HIS A 143 -60.97 23.76 -11.13
C HIS A 143 -60.74 22.60 -12.12
N GLU A 144 -60.28 22.92 -13.34
CA GLU A 144 -58.93 22.58 -13.84
C GLU A 144 -58.67 23.24 -15.21
N GLU A 145 -57.38 23.37 -15.57
CA GLU A 145 -56.74 24.12 -16.66
C GLU A 145 -56.33 25.57 -16.29
N ASP A 146 -55.07 26.03 -16.41
CA ASP A 146 -53.90 25.45 -17.07
C ASP A 146 -52.60 26.21 -16.66
N SER A 147 -51.43 25.58 -16.92
CA SER A 147 -50.04 26.13 -16.97
C SER A 147 -49.10 25.90 -15.75
N PRO A 148 -47.76 25.81 -15.98
CA PRO A 148 -47.09 24.78 -16.76
C PRO A 148 -45.94 24.12 -15.96
N THR A 149 -45.52 22.97 -16.49
CA THR A 149 -44.44 22.08 -16.07
C THR A 149 -43.10 22.75 -15.71
N CYS A 150 -42.59 22.48 -14.49
CA CYS A 150 -41.16 22.44 -14.20
C CYS A 150 -40.69 20.98 -14.23
N ARG A 151 -40.60 20.40 -15.43
CA ARG A 151 -39.71 19.27 -15.68
C ARG A 151 -38.39 19.86 -16.17
N HIS A 152 -37.40 19.91 -15.30
CA HIS A 152 -36.00 19.93 -15.71
C HIS A 152 -35.24 18.87 -14.94
N ASP A 153 -34.42 18.17 -15.70
CA ASP A 153 -33.84 16.86 -15.48
C ASP A 153 -33.05 16.71 -14.18
N MET A 154 -33.42 15.69 -13.40
CA MET A 154 -32.51 15.09 -12.42
C MET A 154 -31.40 14.38 -13.20
N PRO A 155 -30.10 14.64 -12.92
CA PRO A 155 -29.04 13.86 -13.54
C PRO A 155 -29.15 12.41 -13.07
N ARG A 156 -29.39 11.51 -14.03
CA ARG A 156 -29.38 10.06 -13.80
C ARG A 156 -27.96 9.68 -13.42
N PHE A 157 -27.74 9.38 -12.14
CA PHE A 157 -26.47 8.90 -11.62
C PHE A 157 -26.22 7.52 -12.23
N GLU A 158 -25.46 7.45 -13.33
CA GLU A 158 -24.94 6.20 -13.82
C GLU A 158 -23.99 5.65 -12.75
N ARG A 159 -24.28 4.44 -12.26
CA ARG A 159 -23.38 3.72 -11.37
C ARG A 159 -22.03 3.59 -12.08
N PRO A 160 -20.91 3.95 -11.43
CA PRO A 160 -19.61 3.60 -11.96
C PRO A 160 -19.53 2.07 -12.13
N PRO A 161 -18.86 1.54 -13.16
CA PRO A 161 -18.69 0.10 -13.29
C PRO A 161 -17.98 -0.43 -12.04
N GLU A 162 -18.61 -1.41 -11.38
CA GLU A 162 -17.96 -2.20 -10.34
C GLU A 162 -16.71 -2.85 -10.96
N ASN A 163 -15.53 -2.39 -10.55
CA ASN A 163 -14.31 -3.14 -10.73
C ASN A 163 -14.43 -4.43 -9.91
N LYS A 164 -14.97 -5.49 -10.54
CA LYS A 164 -14.83 -6.84 -10.01
C LYS A 164 -13.34 -7.13 -9.83
N PRO A 165 -12.89 -7.60 -8.66
CA PRO A 165 -11.54 -8.12 -8.52
C PRO A 165 -11.38 -9.31 -9.48
N PRO A 166 -10.17 -9.54 -10.03
CA PRO A 166 -9.94 -10.70 -10.88
C PRO A 166 -10.24 -11.97 -10.08
N GLU A 167 -11.29 -12.70 -10.47
CA GLU A 167 -11.52 -14.07 -10.04
C GLU A 167 -10.27 -14.88 -10.38
N SER A 168 -9.57 -15.31 -9.34
CA SER A 168 -8.53 -16.32 -9.44
C SER A 168 -9.18 -17.59 -10.00
N ARG A 169 -9.02 -17.77 -11.31
CA ARG A 169 -9.41 -18.98 -12.01
C ARG A 169 -8.51 -20.12 -11.53
N VAL A 170 -8.90 -20.74 -10.42
CA VAL A 170 -8.40 -22.04 -9.98
C VAL A 170 -8.80 -23.05 -11.07
N LYS A 171 -7.92 -23.25 -12.06
CA LYS A 171 -7.97 -24.47 -12.86
C LYS A 171 -7.52 -25.62 -11.97
N ALA A 172 -8.48 -26.23 -11.28
CA ALA A 172 -8.36 -27.58 -10.80
C ALA A 172 -8.10 -28.50 -12.00
N LYS A 173 -6.82 -28.81 -12.25
CA LYS A 173 -6.45 -29.93 -13.13
C LYS A 173 -6.45 -31.18 -12.26
N ARG A 174 -7.63 -31.79 -12.10
CA ARG A 174 -7.71 -33.22 -11.78
C ARG A 174 -7.11 -33.97 -12.97
N GLN A 175 -5.88 -34.45 -12.81
CA GLN A 175 -5.41 -35.65 -13.48
C GLN A 175 -4.86 -36.57 -12.40
N GLY A 176 -5.78 -37.29 -11.78
CA GLY A 176 -5.45 -38.53 -11.12
C GLY A 176 -5.72 -39.67 -12.08
N SER A 177 -4.78 -40.61 -12.09
CA SER A 177 -4.92 -42.05 -12.31
C SER A 177 -4.39 -42.65 -13.60
N PHE A 178 -3.47 -43.59 -13.35
CA PHE A 178 -3.30 -44.88 -13.99
C PHE A 178 -2.57 -44.93 -15.32
N ILE A 179 -1.31 -45.38 -15.29
CA ILE A 179 -0.98 -46.73 -15.79
C ILE A 179 0.12 -47.34 -14.92
N ALA A 180 -0.14 -48.56 -14.45
CA ALA A 180 0.79 -49.45 -13.78
C ALA A 180 1.43 -50.43 -14.78
N GLY A 181 2.62 -50.95 -14.42
CA GLY A 181 3.25 -52.14 -15.01
C GLY A 181 4.11 -51.85 -16.24
N SER A 182 5.17 -52.57 -16.56
CA SER A 182 5.87 -53.71 -15.96
C SER A 182 7.11 -53.93 -16.84
N ASN A 183 8.16 -54.55 -16.28
CA ASN A 183 9.44 -54.98 -16.86
C ASN A 183 10.53 -53.91 -17.04
#